data_AF-A0A820L666-F1
#
_entry.id   AF-A0A820L666-F1
#
_cell.length_a   1.000
_cell.length_b   1.000
_cell.length_c   1.000
_cell.angle_alpha   90.00
_cell.angle_beta   90.00
_cell.angle_gamma   90.00
#
_symmetry.space_group_name_H-M   'P 1'
#
loop_
_entity.id
_entity.type
_entity.pdbx_description
1 polymer ?
#
loop_
_entity_poly.entity_id
_entity_poly.type
_entity_poly.pdbx_seq_one_letter_code
_entity_poly.pdbx_strand_id
1 'polypeptide(L)' 'MNNTQVSFSSSPLTCIHHEFTHQVMKHPQKLAVELDEQSLTYAELLHYVQILSLALVNDYHIFPDEV' A
#
# COMPACT_ATOMS: atom_id res chain seq x y z
N MET A 1 0.03 -22.16 21.03
CA MET A 1 1.23 -22.25 20.16
C MET A 1 0.92 -21.46 18.90
N ASN A 2 1.64 -20.37 18.61
CA ASN A 2 1.38 -19.53 17.44
C ASN A 2 2.42 -19.86 16.37
N ASN A 3 2.00 -20.47 15.26
CA ASN A 3 2.88 -20.98 14.21
C ASN A 3 2.88 -20.02 13.01
N THR A 4 3.56 -18.87 13.13
CA THR A 4 3.67 -17.84 12.08
C THR A 4 4.91 -18.05 11.19
N GLN A 5 5.24 -19.30 10.83
CA GLN A 5 6.15 -19.52 9.71
C GLN A 5 5.35 -19.46 8.40
N VAL A 6 5.35 -18.27 7.79
CA VAL A 6 4.87 -18.08 6.42
C VAL A 6 6.03 -18.40 5.48
N SER A 7 5.90 -19.48 4.74
CA SER A 7 6.85 -19.84 3.68
C SER A 7 6.64 -18.90 2.49
N PHE A 8 7.46 -17.85 2.39
CA PHE A 8 7.53 -17.03 1.18
C PHE A 8 8.15 -17.91 0.07
N SER A 9 7.31 -18.51 -0.77
CA SER A 9 7.76 -19.25 -1.96
C SER A 9 8.62 -18.35 -2.84
N SER A 10 9.60 -18.95 -3.52
CA SER A 10 10.69 -18.37 -4.32
C SER A 10 10.30 -17.45 -5.50
N SER A 11 9.11 -16.88 -5.50
CA SER A 11 8.70 -15.81 -6.41
C SER A 11 9.56 -14.56 -6.15
N PRO A 12 9.88 -13.76 -7.18
CA PRO A 12 10.57 -12.50 -6.99
C PRO A 12 9.82 -11.68 -5.93
N LEU A 13 10.57 -11.11 -4.98
CA LEU A 13 10.01 -10.27 -3.92
C LEU A 13 9.28 -9.09 -4.58
N THR A 14 7.95 -9.18 -4.66
CA THR A 14 7.14 -8.06 -5.14
C THR A 14 7.07 -7.02 -4.03
N CYS A 15 7.33 -5.77 -4.37
CA CYS A 15 7.12 -4.69 -3.41
C CYS A 15 5.63 -4.64 -3.04
N ILE A 16 5.31 -4.44 -1.76
CA ILE A 16 3.93 -4.43 -1.26
C ILE A 16 3.01 -3.46 -2.03
N HIS A 17 3.54 -2.34 -2.51
CA HIS A 17 2.78 -1.36 -3.29
C HIS A 17 2.26 -1.91 -4.63
N HIS A 18 2.91 -2.93 -5.22
CA HIS A 18 2.42 -3.61 -6.42
C HIS A 18 1.20 -4.47 -6.10
N GLU A 19 1.28 -5.29 -5.04
CA GLU A 19 0.15 -6.11 -4.62
C GLU A 19 -1.02 -5.23 -4.14
N PHE A 20 -0.73 -4.14 -3.44
CA PHE A 20 -1.74 -3.16 -3.04
C PHE A 20 -2.47 -2.58 -4.27
N THR A 21 -1.73 -2.11 -5.28
CA THR A 21 -2.34 -1.59 -6.52
C THR A 21 -3.19 -2.65 -7.22
N HIS A 22 -2.74 -3.90 -7.24
CA HIS A 22 -3.52 -5.00 -7.79
C HIS A 22 -4.84 -5.24 -7.03
N GLN A 23 -4.83 -5.14 -5.69
CA GLN A 23 -6.05 -5.20 -4.88
C GLN A 23 -6.99 -4.00 -5.16
N VAL A 24 -6.45 -2.79 -5.35
CA VAL A 24 -7.24 -1.60 -5.71
C VAL A 24 -7.97 -1.80 -7.04
N MET A 25 -7.29 -2.36 -8.05
CA MET A 25 -7.90 -2.62 -9.36
C MET A 25 -9.02 -3.67 -9.29
N LYS A 26 -8.88 -4.68 -8.41
CA LYS A 26 -9.88 -5.73 -8.24
C LYS A 26 -11.06 -5.31 -7.36
N HIS A 27 -10.80 -4.49 -6.34
CA HIS A 27 -11.75 -4.20 -5.27
C HIS A 27 -11.74 -2.72 -4.86
N PRO A 28 -11.96 -1.78 -5.80
CA PRO A 28 -11.76 -0.35 -5.55
C PRO A 28 -12.62 0.21 -4.41
N GLN A 29 -13.89 -0.24 -4.34
CA GLN A 29 -14.86 0.22 -3.34
C GLN A 29 -14.84 -0.58 -2.03
N LYS A 30 -13.96 -1.59 -1.91
CA LYS A 30 -13.87 -2.37 -0.67
C LYS A 30 -13.17 -1.54 0.40
N LEU A 31 -13.64 -1.66 1.64
CA LEU A 31 -13.00 -1.05 2.81
C LEU A 31 -11.54 -1.52 2.92
N ALA A 32 -10.60 -0.57 2.95
CA ALA A 32 -9.18 -0.83 3.11
C ALA A 32 -8.69 -0.55 4.54
N VAL A 33 -9.14 0.56 5.12
CA VAL A 33 -8.82 0.96 6.49
C VAL A 33 -10.00 1.66 7.13
N GLU A 34 -10.18 1.44 8.42
CA GLU A 34 -11.18 2.09 9.26
C GLU A 34 -10.50 2.50 10.57
N LEU A 35 -10.75 3.73 11.00
CA LEU A 35 -10.30 4.28 12.28
C LEU A 35 -11.41 5.18 12.83
N ASP A 36 -11.95 4.78 13.98
CA ASP A 36 -13.11 5.44 14.59
C ASP A 36 -14.28 5.58 13.60
N GLU A 37 -14.74 6.81 13.35
CA GLU A 37 -15.86 7.13 12.44
C GLU A 37 -15.39 7.34 10.98
N GLN A 38 -14.11 7.15 10.69
CA GLN A 38 -13.53 7.36 9.36
C GLN A 38 -13.20 6.02 8.70
N SER A 39 -13.58 5.91 7.43
CA SER A 39 -13.23 4.77 6.58
C SER A 39 -12.69 5.24 5.24
N LEU A 40 -11.75 4.47 4.69
CA LEU A 40 -11.25 4.65 3.34
C LEU A 40 -11.37 3.34 2.58
N THR A 41 -11.92 3.43 1.39
CA THR A 41 -11.85 2.37 0.39
C THR A 41 -10.44 2.23 -0.16
N TYR A 42 -10.16 1.12 -0.86
CA TYR A 42 -8.88 0.92 -1.54
C TYR A 42 -8.58 2.05 -2.53
N ALA A 43 -9.58 2.50 -3.30
CA ALA A 43 -9.41 3.59 -4.26
C ALA A 43 -9.06 4.93 -3.59
N GLU A 44 -9.74 5.27 -2.50
CA GLU A 44 -9.49 6.50 -1.75
C GLU A 44 -8.13 6.47 -1.06
N LEU A 45 -7.76 5.34 -0.45
CA LEU A 45 -6.45 5.19 0.17
C LEU A 45 -5.32 5.33 -0.86
N LEU A 46 -5.47 4.73 -2.05
CA LEU A 46 -4.48 4.88 -3.13
C LEU A 46 -4.35 6.34 -3.57
N HIS A 47 -5.45 7.08 -3.66
CA HIS A 47 -5.43 8.50 -4.03
C HIS A 47 -4.57 9.32 -3.05
N TYR A 48 -4.76 9.15 -1.74
CA TYR A 48 -3.94 9.83 -0.73
C TYR A 48 -2.48 9.39 -0.78
N VAL A 49 -2.20 8.10 -0.98
CA VAL A 49 -0.83 7.59 -1.13
C VAL A 49 -0.13 8.22 -2.34
N GLN A 50 -0.82 8.34 -3.48
CA GLN A 50 -0.24 8.95 -4.69
C GLN A 50 0.09 10.43 -4.47
N ILE A 51 -0.80 11.18 -3.81
CA ILE A 51 -0.55 12.58 -3.45
C ILE A 51 0.66 12.70 -2.51
N LEU A 52 0.72 11.86 -1.48
CA LEU A 52 1.82 11.86 -0.53
C LEU A 52 3.15 11.53 -1.23
N SER A 53 3.19 10.49 -2.05
CA SER A 53 4.39 10.11 -2.83
C SER A 53 4.88 11.25 -3.70
N LEU A 54 3.97 11.99 -4.35
CA LEU A 54 4.33 13.16 -5.15
C LEU A 54 4.96 14.27 -4.29
N ALA A 55 4.38 14.55 -3.11
CA ALA A 55 4.92 15.55 -2.19
C ALA A 55 6.29 15.13 -1.63
N LEU A 56 6.49 13.85 -1.30
CA LEU A 56 7.78 13.34 -0.81
C LEU A 56 8.90 13.53 -1.84
N VAL A 57 8.61 13.27 -3.11
CA VAL A 57 9.59 13.44 -4.19
C VAL A 57 9.86 14.93 -4.47
N ASN A 58 8.81 15.75 -4.54
CA ASN A 58 8.96 17.15 -4.98
C ASN A 58 9.47 18.08 -3.88
N ASP A 59 8.95 17.94 -2.66
CA ASP A 59 9.20 18.90 -1.58
C ASP A 59 10.35 18.42 -0.68
N TYR A 60 10.44 17.11 -0.45
CA TYR A 60 11.41 16.51 0.46
C TYR A 60 12.56 15.80 -0.25
N HIS A 61 12.52 15.67 -1.58
CA HIS A 61 13.54 15.03 -2.40
C HIS A 61 13.87 13.59 -1.97
N ILE A 62 12.89 12.86 -1.42
CA ILE A 62 13.08 11.47 -1.00
C ILE A 62 12.86 10.55 -2.19
N PHE A 63 13.91 9.84 -2.59
CA PHE A 63 13.86 8.89 -3.70
C PHE A 63 13.80 7.43 -3.22
N PRO A 64 13.30 6.49 -4.04
CA PRO A 64 13.12 5.08 -3.65
C PRO A 64 14.36 4.35 -3.14
N ASP A 65 15.57 4.83 -3.41
CA ASP A 65 16.84 4.22 -3.02
C ASP A 65 17.49 4.90 -1.78
N GLU A 66 16.82 5.87 -1.15
CA GLU A 66 17.36 6.59 0.02
C GLU A 66 16.97 5.99 1.38
N VAL A 67 16.32 4.82 1.42
CA VAL A 67 15.91 4.12 2.65
C VAL A 67 16.27 2.64 2.63
#